data_AF-A0A945TL74-F1
#
_entry.id   AF-A0A945TL74-F1
#
_cell.length_a   1.000
_cell.length_b   1.000
_cell.length_c   1.000
_cell.angle_alpha   90.00
_cell.angle_beta   90.00
_cell.angle_gamma   90.00
#
_symmetry.space_group_name_H-M   'P 1'
#
loop_
_entity.id
_entity.type
_entity.pdbx_description
1 polymer ?
#
loop_
_entity_poly.entity_id
_entity_poly.type
_entity_poly.pdbx_seq_one_letter_code
_entity_poly.pdbx_strand_id
1 'polypeptide(L)'
;MRNKFKTWWQLDAELEQASPDNPLTPLTAEQRREALPLLTLAFGWGFLVTGLFVGGALGAGVNFWPELIYATFLGNFTNFVIGALVGYIGYKTACNSGLLYRFVYGGVGAYLPVLFLALLLIGWQGIVIGAFGFAWAQD
;
A
#
# COMPACT_ATOMS: atom_id res chain seq x y z
N MET A 1 -3.00 -37.07 -10.76
CA MET A 1 -2.10 -35.89 -10.82
C MET A 1 -2.43 -34.92 -11.95
N ARG A 2 -2.75 -35.37 -13.18
CA ARG A 2 -3.09 -34.50 -14.33
C ARG A 2 -4.28 -33.55 -14.13
N ASN A 3 -5.29 -33.92 -13.31
CA ASN A 3 -6.42 -33.04 -12.98
C ASN A 3 -6.05 -31.89 -12.05
N LYS A 4 -5.15 -32.10 -11.05
CA LYS A 4 -4.75 -31.03 -10.11
C LYS A 4 -4.07 -29.87 -10.84
N PHE A 5 -3.26 -30.16 -11.85
CA PHE A 5 -2.58 -29.15 -12.65
C PHE A 5 -3.57 -28.29 -13.45
N LYS A 6 -4.63 -28.91 -14.00
CA LYS A 6 -5.65 -28.17 -14.75
C LYS A 6 -6.48 -27.25 -13.85
N THR A 7 -6.86 -27.71 -12.65
CA THR A 7 -7.55 -26.88 -11.64
C THR A 7 -6.69 -25.70 -11.15
N TRP A 8 -5.37 -25.85 -11.07
CA TRP A 8 -4.48 -24.76 -10.62
C TRP A 8 -4.49 -23.55 -11.57
N TRP A 9 -4.72 -23.77 -12.86
CA TRP A 9 -4.80 -22.72 -13.88
C TRP A 9 -6.21 -22.20 -14.12
N GLN A 10 -7.22 -22.77 -13.47
CA GLN A 10 -8.61 -22.34 -13.61
C GLN A 10 -8.98 -21.45 -12.42
N LEU A 11 -9.39 -20.21 -12.71
CA LEU A 11 -9.93 -19.33 -11.70
C LEU A 11 -11.28 -19.90 -11.23
N ASP A 12 -11.33 -20.32 -9.97
CA ASP A 12 -12.58 -20.62 -9.29
C ASP A 12 -13.10 -19.34 -8.64
N ALA A 13 -14.02 -18.66 -9.35
CA ALA A 13 -14.51 -17.35 -8.92
C ALA A 13 -15.33 -17.42 -7.62
N GLU A 14 -16.00 -18.53 -7.34
CA GLU A 14 -16.78 -18.68 -6.11
C GLU A 14 -15.87 -18.89 -4.90
N LEU A 15 -14.85 -19.73 -5.04
CA LEU A 15 -13.84 -19.91 -3.98
C LEU A 15 -13.06 -18.63 -3.71
N GLU A 16 -12.69 -17.90 -4.76
CA GLU A 16 -11.93 -16.65 -4.63
C GLU A 16 -12.79 -15.53 -4.01
N GLN A 17 -14.09 -15.50 -4.30
CA GLN A 17 -15.02 -14.58 -3.63
C GLN A 17 -15.23 -14.92 -2.15
N ALA A 18 -15.22 -16.21 -1.79
CA ALA A 18 -15.33 -16.66 -0.40
C ALA A 18 -14.01 -16.51 0.39
N SER A 19 -12.89 -16.26 -0.30
CA SER A 19 -11.58 -16.05 0.32
C SER A 19 -11.58 -14.85 1.28
N PRO A 20 -10.79 -14.88 2.37
CA PRO A 20 -10.56 -13.72 3.24
C PRO A 20 -10.04 -12.47 2.49
N ASP A 21 -9.39 -12.68 1.34
CA ASP A 21 -8.79 -11.63 0.52
C ASP A 21 -9.49 -11.48 -0.84
N ASN A 22 -10.83 -11.54 -0.85
CA ASN A 22 -11.67 -11.43 -2.04
C ASN A 22 -11.29 -10.23 -2.93
N PRO A 23 -10.76 -10.48 -4.15
CA PRO A 23 -10.36 -9.42 -5.06
C PRO A 23 -11.49 -9.00 -6.03
N LEU A 24 -12.58 -9.77 -6.10
CA LEU A 24 -13.57 -9.72 -7.18
C LEU A 24 -14.79 -8.88 -6.84
N THR A 25 -15.20 -8.85 -5.57
CA THR A 25 -16.40 -8.14 -5.11
C THR A 25 -16.13 -7.36 -3.82
N PRO A 26 -17.00 -6.39 -3.45
CA PRO A 26 -16.91 -5.75 -2.15
C PRO A 26 -17.03 -6.78 -1.01
N LEU A 27 -16.27 -6.57 0.07
CA LEU A 27 -16.23 -7.50 1.20
C LEU A 27 -17.58 -7.61 1.91
N THR A 28 -17.97 -8.84 2.27
CA THR A 28 -19.11 -9.08 3.15
C THR A 28 -18.78 -8.66 4.59
N ALA A 29 -19.79 -8.62 5.47
CA ALA A 29 -19.58 -8.30 6.88
C ALA A 29 -18.64 -9.29 7.58
N GLU A 30 -18.67 -10.58 7.21
CA GLU A 30 -17.78 -11.59 7.81
C GLU A 30 -16.33 -11.50 7.29
N GLN A 31 -16.12 -10.97 6.08
CA GLN A 31 -14.79 -10.80 5.50
C GLN A 31 -14.05 -9.56 6.01
N ARG A 32 -14.73 -8.67 6.73
CA ARG A 32 -14.11 -7.45 7.28
C ARG A 32 -13.16 -7.80 8.42
N ARG A 33 -11.97 -7.18 8.38
CA ARG A 33 -10.97 -7.30 9.44
C ARG A 33 -11.11 -6.20 10.48
N GLU A 34 -10.74 -6.51 11.71
CA GLU A 34 -10.73 -5.54 12.80
C GLU A 34 -9.69 -4.42 12.56
N ALA A 35 -9.96 -3.26 13.13
CA ALA A 35 -9.13 -2.07 12.94
C ALA A 35 -7.73 -2.22 13.56
N LEU A 36 -7.61 -2.89 14.72
CA LEU A 36 -6.35 -2.96 15.45
C LEU A 36 -5.25 -3.72 14.67
N PRO A 37 -5.50 -4.94 14.13
CA PRO A 37 -4.51 -5.60 13.27
C PRO A 37 -4.10 -4.77 12.05
N LEU A 38 -5.07 -4.08 11.43
CA LEU A 38 -4.80 -3.22 10.27
C LEU A 38 -3.94 -2.01 10.64
N LEU A 39 -4.19 -1.39 11.78
CA LEU A 39 -3.39 -0.27 12.30
C LEU A 39 -1.98 -0.73 12.67
N THR A 40 -1.82 -1.90 13.29
CA THR A 40 -0.48 -2.45 13.58
C THR A 40 0.31 -2.75 12.30
N LEU A 41 -0.36 -3.26 11.26
CA LEU A 41 0.24 -3.47 9.95
C LEU A 41 0.67 -2.15 9.31
N ALA A 42 -0.20 -1.13 9.34
CA ALA A 42 0.10 0.20 8.81
C ALA A 42 1.27 0.87 9.56
N PHE A 43 1.32 0.72 10.88
CA PHE A 43 2.41 1.21 11.70
C PHE A 43 3.74 0.54 11.33
N GLY A 44 3.75 -0.79 11.18
CA GLY A 44 4.93 -1.53 10.73
C GLY A 44 5.40 -1.11 9.34
N TRP A 45 4.46 -0.82 8.43
CA TRP A 45 4.77 -0.31 7.10
C TRP A 45 5.48 1.05 7.14
N GLY A 46 5.23 1.88 8.16
CA GLY A 46 5.88 3.19 8.35
C GLY A 46 7.39 3.14 8.64
N PHE A 47 7.94 2.00 9.04
CA PHE A 47 9.38 1.82 9.26
C PHE A 47 10.10 1.40 7.98
N LEU A 48 10.11 2.31 6.99
CA LEU A 48 10.81 2.14 5.72
C LEU A 48 12.17 2.85 5.72
N VAL A 49 13.19 2.18 5.17
CA VAL A 49 14.55 2.72 5.00
C VAL A 49 14.54 4.04 4.23
N THR A 50 13.67 4.17 3.22
CA THR A 50 13.49 5.41 2.46
C THR A 50 12.99 6.57 3.30
N GLY A 51 12.11 6.30 4.29
CA GLY A 51 11.68 7.30 5.26
C GLY A 51 12.82 7.79 6.15
N LEU A 52 13.70 6.88 6.57
CA LEU A 52 14.90 7.22 7.34
C LEU A 52 15.88 8.09 6.53
N PHE A 53 16.09 7.78 5.24
CA PHE A 53 16.92 8.61 4.37
C PHE A 53 16.39 10.03 4.22
N VAL A 54 15.09 10.20 3.96
CA VAL A 54 14.47 11.53 3.85
C VAL A 54 14.52 12.26 5.19
N GLY A 55 14.26 11.57 6.30
CA GLY A 55 14.36 12.14 7.64
C GLY A 55 15.77 12.63 7.97
N GLY A 56 16.80 11.85 7.63
CA GLY A 56 18.20 12.23 7.80
C GLY A 56 18.60 13.42 6.94
N ALA A 57 18.21 13.43 5.66
CA ALA A 57 18.46 14.56 4.77
C ALA A 57 17.75 15.84 5.23
N LEU A 58 16.51 15.72 5.70
CA LEU A 58 15.75 16.85 6.26
C LEU A 58 16.42 17.38 7.53
N GLY A 59 16.79 16.50 8.46
CA GLY A 59 17.46 16.89 9.71
C GLY A 59 18.84 17.54 9.53
N ALA A 60 19.54 17.23 8.44
CA ALA A 60 20.80 17.89 8.09
C ALA A 60 20.58 19.30 7.49
N GLY A 61 19.39 19.59 6.98
CA GLY A 61 19.08 20.82 6.24
C GLY A 61 18.39 21.93 7.06
N VAL A 62 17.90 21.64 8.27
CA VAL A 62 17.15 22.60 9.11
C VAL A 62 17.51 22.46 10.58
N ASN A 63 17.24 23.50 11.39
CA ASN A 63 17.45 23.43 12.83
C ASN A 63 16.43 22.48 13.49
N PHE A 64 16.88 21.78 14.54
CA PHE A 64 16.03 20.82 15.27
C PHE A 64 14.75 21.45 15.82
N TRP A 65 14.84 22.64 16.42
CA TRP A 65 13.69 23.40 16.87
C TRP A 65 13.79 24.85 16.39
N PRO A 66 12.70 25.44 15.87
CA PRO A 66 11.36 24.87 15.68
C PRO A 66 11.14 24.18 14.32
N GLU A 67 12.08 24.35 13.38
CA GLU A 67 11.88 24.11 11.94
C GLU A 67 11.62 22.63 11.62
N LEU A 68 12.47 21.72 12.12
CA LEU A 68 12.33 20.29 11.88
C LEU A 68 11.00 19.75 12.44
N ILE A 69 10.68 20.09 13.68
CA ILE A 69 9.42 19.64 14.32
C ILE A 69 8.20 20.14 13.54
N TYR A 70 8.19 21.42 13.15
CA TYR A 70 7.07 21.97 12.39
C TYR A 70 6.93 21.31 11.01
N ALA A 71 8.02 21.17 10.26
CA ALA A 71 8.02 20.54 8.94
C ALA A 71 7.57 19.07 9.00
N THR A 72 8.12 18.30 9.94
CA THR A 72 7.76 16.89 10.14
C THR A 72 6.30 16.75 10.59
N PHE A 73 5.84 17.57 11.54
CA PHE A 73 4.46 17.50 12.02
C PHE A 73 3.45 17.86 10.93
N LEU A 74 3.68 18.95 10.18
CA LEU A 74 2.79 19.38 9.11
C LEU A 74 2.74 18.35 7.96
N GLY A 75 3.90 17.78 7.60
CA GLY A 75 3.98 16.73 6.59
C GLY A 75 3.22 15.46 7.01
N ASN A 76 3.44 14.98 8.24
CA ASN A 76 2.75 13.81 8.78
C ASN A 76 1.24 14.06 8.95
N PHE A 77 0.84 15.26 9.38
CA PHE A 77 -0.57 15.61 9.51
C PHE A 77 -1.27 15.62 8.14
N THR A 78 -0.64 16.19 7.13
CA THR A 78 -1.17 16.18 5.75
C THR A 78 -1.30 14.75 5.23
N ASN A 79 -0.27 13.93 5.46
CA ASN A 79 -0.30 12.51 5.10
C ASN A 79 -1.42 11.76 5.83
N PHE A 80 -1.60 12.02 7.13
CA PHE A 80 -2.68 11.43 7.93
C PHE A 80 -4.06 11.81 7.39
N VAL A 81 -4.29 13.07 7.02
CA VAL A 81 -5.58 13.52 6.47
C VAL A 81 -5.88 12.79 5.15
N ILE A 82 -4.92 12.72 4.23
CA ILE A 82 -5.09 12.00 2.96
C ILE A 82 -5.35 10.51 3.22
N GLY A 83 -4.54 9.89 4.08
CA GLY A 83 -4.69 8.48 4.44
C GLY A 83 -6.03 8.17 5.10
N ALA A 84 -6.52 9.04 5.98
CA ALA A 84 -7.81 8.92 6.64
C ALA A 84 -8.98 9.02 5.63
N LEU A 85 -8.90 9.94 4.67
CA LEU A 85 -9.91 10.07 3.62
C LEU A 85 -9.96 8.83 2.73
N VAL A 86 -8.80 8.35 2.25
CA VAL A 86 -8.72 7.15 1.42
C VAL A 86 -9.16 5.90 2.21
N GLY A 87 -8.71 5.78 3.45
CA GLY A 87 -9.11 4.71 4.37
C GLY A 87 -10.61 4.71 4.64
N TYR A 88 -11.23 5.88 4.82
CA TYR A 88 -12.68 6.01 4.97
C TYR A 88 -13.44 5.58 3.71
N ILE A 89 -12.96 5.93 2.53
CA ILE A 89 -13.56 5.46 1.26
C ILE A 89 -13.50 3.93 1.18
N GLY A 90 -12.34 3.33 1.48
CA GLY A 90 -12.18 1.88 1.51
C GLY A 90 -13.11 1.21 2.54
N TYR A 91 -13.20 1.76 3.75
CA TYR A 91 -14.07 1.27 4.81
C TYR A 91 -15.55 1.32 4.41
N LYS A 92 -16.01 2.45 3.85
CA LYS A 92 -17.41 2.65 3.48
C LYS A 92 -17.83 1.81 2.28
N THR A 93 -16.95 1.67 1.28
CA THR A 93 -17.25 0.93 0.05
C THR A 93 -17.00 -0.57 0.17
N ALA A 94 -16.17 -0.99 1.13
CA ALA A 94 -15.67 -2.35 1.25
C ALA A 94 -14.95 -2.86 -0.02
N CYS A 95 -14.51 -1.95 -0.89
CA CYS A 95 -13.81 -2.25 -2.14
C CYS A 95 -12.30 -2.18 -1.96
N ASN A 96 -11.58 -3.09 -2.61
CA ASN A 96 -10.14 -2.94 -2.82
C ASN A 96 -9.85 -1.86 -3.88
N SER A 97 -8.59 -1.40 -3.96
CA SER A 97 -8.19 -0.36 -4.91
C SER A 97 -8.47 -0.71 -6.37
N GLY A 98 -8.35 -1.98 -6.76
CA GLY A 98 -8.66 -2.42 -8.12
C GLY A 98 -10.14 -2.25 -8.48
N LEU A 99 -11.04 -2.57 -7.55
CA LEU A 99 -12.48 -2.35 -7.71
C LEU A 99 -12.81 -0.86 -7.76
N LEU A 100 -12.17 -0.04 -6.92
CA LEU A 100 -12.34 1.42 -6.95
C LEU A 100 -11.85 2.02 -8.27
N TYR A 101 -10.72 1.55 -8.83
CA TYR A 101 -10.25 2.02 -10.13
C TYR A 101 -11.21 1.65 -11.25
N ARG A 102 -11.75 0.43 -11.25
CA ARG A 102 -12.79 0.02 -12.22
C ARG A 102 -14.07 0.83 -12.07
N PHE A 103 -14.44 1.19 -10.84
CA PHE A 103 -15.61 2.03 -10.57
C PHE A 103 -15.43 3.45 -11.11
N VAL A 104 -14.26 4.07 -10.91
CA VAL A 104 -14.00 5.47 -11.32
C VAL A 104 -13.62 5.60 -12.79
N TYR A 105 -12.76 4.73 -13.30
CA TYR A 105 -12.17 4.83 -14.65
C TYR A 105 -12.79 3.84 -15.66
N GLY A 106 -13.72 2.98 -15.22
CA GLY A 106 -14.30 1.94 -16.06
C GLY A 106 -13.36 0.75 -16.30
N GLY A 107 -13.81 -0.21 -17.11
CA GLY A 107 -13.09 -1.47 -17.33
C GLY A 107 -11.71 -1.31 -18.01
N VAL A 108 -11.62 -0.42 -19.00
CA VAL A 108 -10.35 -0.17 -19.73
C VAL A 108 -9.56 0.99 -19.11
N GLY A 109 -10.22 2.02 -18.58
CA GLY A 109 -9.52 3.15 -17.96
C GLY A 109 -8.79 2.77 -16.67
N ALA A 110 -9.22 1.73 -15.96
CA ALA A 110 -8.57 1.24 -14.74
C ALA A 110 -7.12 0.77 -14.98
N TYR A 111 -6.73 0.42 -16.21
CA TYR A 111 -5.35 0.05 -16.52
C TYR A 111 -4.38 1.22 -16.34
N LEU A 112 -4.84 2.47 -16.54
CA LEU A 112 -3.97 3.65 -16.43
C LEU A 112 -3.41 3.82 -15.00
N PRO A 113 -4.23 3.96 -13.93
CA PRO A 113 -3.70 4.07 -12.58
C PRO A 113 -2.93 2.81 -12.15
N VAL A 114 -3.33 1.63 -12.61
CA VAL A 114 -2.63 0.37 -12.31
C VAL A 114 -1.22 0.38 -12.90
N LEU A 115 -1.04 0.82 -14.16
CA LEU A 115 0.27 0.91 -14.80
C LEU A 115 1.17 1.93 -14.11
N PHE A 116 0.65 3.12 -13.76
CA PHE A 116 1.40 4.10 -13.00
C PHE A 116 1.86 3.57 -11.65
N LEU A 117 0.97 2.89 -10.92
CA LEU A 117 1.32 2.28 -9.63
C LEU A 117 2.33 1.14 -9.80
N ALA A 118 2.20 0.31 -10.83
CA ALA A 118 3.15 -0.76 -11.10
C ALA A 118 4.56 -0.21 -11.37
N LEU A 119 4.68 0.82 -12.21
CA LEU A 119 5.97 1.47 -12.50
C LEU A 119 6.56 2.13 -11.25
N LEU A 120 5.73 2.84 -10.47
CA LEU A 120 6.15 3.46 -9.22
C LEU A 120 6.64 2.42 -8.21
N LEU A 121 5.91 1.31 -8.06
CA LEU A 121 6.27 0.23 -7.15
C LEU A 121 7.59 -0.44 -7.58
N ILE A 122 7.79 -0.68 -8.87
CA ILE A 122 9.06 -1.22 -9.38
C ILE A 122 10.22 -0.30 -9.02
N GLY A 123 10.07 1.01 -9.25
CA GLY A 123 11.09 2.01 -8.88
C GLY A 123 11.35 2.03 -7.37
N TRP A 124 10.29 2.01 -6.56
CA TRP A 124 10.40 1.99 -5.11
C TRP A 124 11.14 0.74 -4.60
N GLN A 125 10.81 -0.45 -5.13
CA GLN A 125 11.52 -1.69 -4.77
C GLN A 125 13.00 -1.65 -5.17
N GLY A 126 13.33 -1.03 -6.30
CA GLY A 126 14.73 -0.81 -6.71
C GLY A 126 15.52 -0.01 -5.67
N ILE A 127 14.93 1.03 -5.09
CA ILE A 127 15.56 1.82 -4.01
C ILE A 127 15.77 0.97 -2.76
N VAL A 128 14.78 0.15 -2.38
CA VAL A 128 14.88 -0.72 -1.20
C VAL A 128 16.00 -1.75 -1.35
N ILE A 129 16.07 -2.42 -2.50
CA ILE A 129 17.13 -3.40 -2.79
C ILE A 129 18.50 -2.71 -2.85
N GLY A 130 18.58 -1.53 -3.45
CA GLY A 130 19.81 -0.74 -3.51
C GLY A 130 20.32 -0.33 -2.12
N ALA A 131 19.42 0.13 -1.25
CA ALA A 131 19.75 0.48 0.13
C ALA A 131 20.22 -0.74 0.94
N PHE A 132 19.56 -1.89 0.77
CA PHE A 132 19.95 -3.14 1.42
C PHE A 132 21.31 -3.63 0.92
N GLY A 133 21.54 -3.60 -0.39
CA GLY A 133 22.80 -3.97 -1.01
C GLY A 133 23.96 -3.07 -0.56
N PHE A 134 23.71 -1.75 -0.48
CA PHE A 134 24.68 -0.81 0.11
C PHE A 134 25.02 -1.20 1.54
N ALA A 135 24.02 -1.42 2.40
CA ALA A 135 24.27 -1.79 3.80
C ALA A 135 25.04 -3.10 3.96
N TRP A 136 24.85 -4.07 3.07
CA TRP A 136 25.53 -5.38 3.10
C TRP A 136 26.94 -5.38 2.51
N ALA A 137 27.22 -4.51 1.54
CA ALA A 137 28.51 -4.43 0.87
C ALA A 137 29.51 -3.48 1.57
N GLN A 138 29.11 -2.89 2.70
CA GLN A 138 29.97 -2.07 3.53
C GLN A 138 30.82 -3.00 4.41
N ASP A 139 32.05 -3.26 3.97
CA ASP A 139 33.16 -3.67 4.86
C ASP A 139 33.67 -2.45 5.66
#